data_AF-A0A1M6HG56-F1
#
_entry.id   AF-A0A1M6HG56-F1
#
_cell.length_a   1.000
_cell.length_b   1.000
_cell.length_c   1.000
_cell.angle_alpha   90.00
_cell.angle_beta   90.00
_cell.angle_gamma   90.00
#
_symmetry.space_group_name_H-M   'P 1'
#
loop_
_entity.id
_entity.type
_entity.pdbx_description
1 polymer ?
#
loop_
_entity_poly.entity_id
_entity_poly.type
_entity_poly.pdbx_seq_one_letter_code
_entity_poly.pdbx_strand_id
1 'polypeptide(L)'
;MDYEIVIISNRPHLSQEAQLCLTGHNSRVFDGTNYPSFSKLVNDCITSSEYETIIISNDKARPTPKAVEKILLMLEDGWGIVALYRFGFFGFKKDLIRKIGFFDERFIGGGYEDVDFARRLKEANIGYYEREEIDYIYLPTSWNYEKSAFARNQYFTKWKEEGNVITRQLAEEDYEYDLGPFQNTNFIDFEKSILLSYHGSIKEIIMQTSI
;
A
#
# COMPACT_ATOMS: atom_id res chain seq x y z
N MET A 1 9.35 -0.80 -20.54
CA MET A 1 9.39 -0.37 -19.12
C MET A 1 8.44 -1.30 -18.40
N ASP A 2 8.90 -2.02 -17.39
CA ASP A 2 8.12 -3.14 -16.80
C ASP A 2 7.34 -2.72 -15.55
N TYR A 3 6.94 -1.44 -15.51
CA TYR A 3 6.20 -0.85 -14.41
C TYR A 3 5.20 0.20 -14.89
N GLU A 4 4.21 0.50 -14.05
CA GLU A 4 3.28 1.62 -14.21
C GLU A 4 3.17 2.42 -12.91
N ILE A 5 3.08 3.74 -13.04
CA ILE A 5 2.74 4.64 -11.93
C ILE A 5 1.28 5.08 -12.06
N VAL A 6 0.45 4.74 -11.08
CA VAL A 6 -0.96 5.12 -11.07
C VAL A 6 -1.17 6.25 -10.06
N ILE A 7 -1.57 7.40 -10.58
CA ILE A 7 -1.85 8.60 -9.79
C ILE A 7 -3.34 8.60 -9.42
N ILE A 8 -3.65 8.24 -8.18
CA ILE A 8 -5.03 8.17 -7.69
C ILE A 8 -5.48 9.54 -7.17
N SER A 9 -6.63 10.02 -7.64
CA SER A 9 -7.13 11.34 -7.27
C SER A 9 -8.61 11.51 -7.55
N ASN A 10 -9.30 12.29 -6.71
CA ASN A 10 -10.59 12.91 -7.03
C ASN A 10 -10.47 14.44 -7.21
N ARG A 11 -9.23 14.96 -7.29
CA ARG A 11 -8.89 16.37 -7.45
C ARG A 11 -8.05 16.52 -8.75
N PRO A 12 -8.69 16.78 -9.90
CA PRO A 12 -8.02 16.77 -11.20
C PRO A 12 -6.80 17.70 -11.31
N HIS A 13 -6.84 18.87 -10.67
CA HIS A 13 -5.70 19.81 -10.67
C HIS A 13 -4.48 19.23 -9.94
N LEU A 14 -4.68 18.60 -8.79
CA LEU A 14 -3.60 18.01 -8.01
C LEU A 14 -2.97 16.79 -8.71
N SER A 15 -3.78 15.96 -9.37
CA SER A 15 -3.24 14.81 -10.11
C SER A 15 -2.45 15.21 -11.33
N GLN A 16 -2.84 16.29 -12.03
CA GLN A 16 -2.05 16.83 -13.13
C GLN A 16 -0.67 17.33 -12.66
N GLU A 17 -0.61 18.05 -11.54
CA GLU A 17 0.67 18.48 -10.97
C GLU A 17 1.54 17.30 -10.53
N ALA A 18 0.95 16.28 -9.87
CA ALA A 18 1.67 15.06 -9.52
C ALA A 18 2.17 14.31 -10.77
N GLN A 19 1.40 14.33 -11.87
CA GLN A 19 1.81 13.71 -13.13
C GLN A 19 2.98 14.45 -13.79
N LEU A 20 3.02 15.78 -13.70
CA LEU A 20 4.14 16.57 -14.22
C LEU A 20 5.47 16.21 -13.53
N CYS A 21 5.45 15.91 -12.23
CA CYS A 21 6.61 15.40 -11.48
C CYS A 21 7.16 14.08 -12.04
N LEU A 22 6.35 13.33 -12.79
CA LEU A 22 6.65 12.01 -13.34
C LEU A 22 6.83 12.04 -14.87
N THR A 23 7.09 13.22 -15.45
CA THR A 23 7.39 13.37 -16.88
C THR A 23 8.51 12.42 -17.31
N GLY A 24 8.24 11.61 -18.34
CA GLY A 24 9.19 10.60 -18.84
C GLY A 24 9.04 9.21 -18.22
N HIS A 25 8.18 9.05 -17.22
CA HIS A 25 7.80 7.74 -16.67
C HIS A 25 6.46 7.26 -17.22
N ASN A 26 6.25 5.95 -17.26
CA ASN A 26 4.97 5.35 -17.57
C ASN A 26 3.97 5.65 -16.44
N SER A 27 3.17 6.71 -16.59
CA SER A 27 2.23 7.15 -15.58
C SER A 27 0.86 7.48 -16.16
N ARG A 28 -0.19 7.15 -15.40
CA ARG A 28 -1.57 7.53 -15.72
C ARG A 28 -2.29 8.05 -14.49
N VAL A 29 -3.28 8.90 -14.71
CA VAL A 29 -4.22 9.33 -13.67
C VAL A 29 -5.38 8.35 -13.61
N PHE A 30 -5.78 7.96 -12.41
CA PHE A 30 -6.97 7.17 -12.14
C PHE A 30 -7.94 7.96 -11.27
N ASP A 31 -9.16 8.11 -11.76
CA ASP A 31 -10.21 8.86 -11.07
C ASP A 31 -10.76 8.06 -9.89
N GLY A 32 -10.45 8.53 -8.68
CA GLY A 32 -10.90 7.93 -7.42
C GLY A 32 -12.26 8.45 -6.93
N THR A 33 -12.99 9.21 -7.75
CA THR A 33 -14.30 9.75 -7.37
C THR A 33 -15.29 8.64 -7.03
N ASN A 34 -16.02 8.79 -5.93
CA ASN A 34 -17.04 7.85 -5.42
C ASN A 34 -16.53 6.45 -5.02
N TYR A 35 -15.21 6.25 -4.89
CA TYR A 35 -14.70 4.98 -4.35
C TYR A 35 -15.07 4.81 -2.86
N PRO A 36 -15.48 3.60 -2.44
CA PRO A 36 -15.94 3.36 -1.08
C PRO A 36 -14.81 3.28 -0.04
N SER A 37 -13.60 2.93 -0.49
CA SER A 37 -12.40 2.80 0.34
C SER A 37 -11.13 3.02 -0.47
N PHE A 38 -10.04 3.35 0.23
CA PHE A 38 -8.71 3.38 -0.37
C PHE A 38 -8.30 2.00 -0.89
N SER A 39 -8.60 0.94 -0.14
CA SER A 39 -8.32 -0.44 -0.52
C SER A 39 -8.93 -0.82 -1.87
N LYS A 40 -10.23 -0.56 -2.08
CA LYS A 40 -10.90 -0.82 -3.37
C LYS A 40 -10.25 -0.06 -4.52
N LEU A 41 -9.91 1.21 -4.27
CA LEU A 41 -9.27 2.08 -5.25
C LEU A 41 -7.91 1.53 -5.67
N VAL A 42 -7.08 1.10 -4.72
CA VAL A 42 -5.77 0.49 -5.00
C VAL A 42 -5.91 -0.86 -5.68
N ASN A 43 -6.84 -1.71 -5.25
CA ASN A 43 -7.09 -3.00 -5.91
C ASN A 43 -7.47 -2.83 -7.37
N ASP A 44 -8.33 -1.87 -7.71
CA ASP A 44 -8.66 -1.58 -9.11
C ASP A 44 -7.48 -1.02 -9.91
N CYS A 45 -6.59 -0.25 -9.28
CA CYS A 45 -5.35 0.18 -9.92
C CYS A 45 -4.43 -1.01 -10.23
N ILE A 46 -4.33 -1.98 -9.30
CA ILE A 46 -3.55 -3.20 -9.46
C ILE A 46 -4.10 -4.02 -10.64
N THR A 47 -5.41 -4.28 -10.66
CA THR A 47 -6.04 -5.18 -11.64
C THR A 47 -6.18 -4.56 -13.02
N SER A 48 -6.35 -3.24 -13.11
CA SER A 48 -6.41 -2.54 -14.40
C SER A 48 -5.07 -2.37 -15.09
N SER A 49 -3.96 -2.55 -14.37
CA SER A 49 -2.62 -2.45 -14.96
C SER A 49 -2.20 -3.78 -15.58
N GLU A 50 -1.49 -3.76 -16.70
CA GLU A 50 -0.88 -4.97 -17.29
C GLU A 50 0.53 -5.24 -16.74
N TYR A 51 1.10 -4.30 -16.01
CA TYR A 51 2.49 -4.37 -15.53
C TYR A 51 2.60 -5.14 -14.21
N GLU A 52 3.71 -5.85 -14.02
CA GLU A 52 3.99 -6.59 -12.78
C GLU A 52 4.37 -5.64 -11.64
N THR A 53 5.12 -4.58 -11.93
CA THR A 53 5.51 -3.58 -10.94
C THR A 53 4.55 -2.40 -10.97
N ILE A 54 3.96 -2.08 -9.83
CA ILE A 54 3.01 -0.97 -9.68
C ILE A 54 3.56 0.01 -8.67
N ILE A 55 3.50 1.31 -9.00
CA ILE A 55 3.74 2.40 -8.07
C ILE A 55 2.43 3.18 -7.94
N ILE A 56 1.91 3.30 -6.73
CA ILE A 56 0.76 4.12 -6.42
C ILE A 56 1.25 5.47 -5.91
N SER A 57 0.73 6.53 -6.50
CA SER A 57 0.94 7.91 -6.07
C SER A 57 -0.40 8.54 -5.78
N ASN A 58 -0.57 9.16 -4.61
CA ASN A 58 -1.71 10.04 -4.44
C ASN A 58 -1.44 11.42 -5.07
N ASP A 59 -2.47 12.25 -5.12
CA ASP A 59 -2.47 13.58 -5.72
C ASP A 59 -1.65 14.64 -4.97
N LYS A 60 -1.22 14.35 -3.74
CA LYS A 60 -0.42 15.25 -2.89
C LYS A 60 1.08 14.96 -2.95
N ALA A 61 1.47 13.77 -3.38
CA ALA A 61 2.87 13.42 -3.56
C ALA A 61 3.53 14.26 -4.66
N ARG A 62 4.78 14.67 -4.44
CA ARG A 62 5.62 15.36 -5.43
C ARG A 62 6.93 14.57 -5.62
N PRO A 63 6.84 13.38 -6.23
CA PRO A 63 8.00 12.51 -6.40
C PRO A 63 9.01 13.11 -7.40
N THR A 64 10.23 12.57 -7.40
CA THR A 64 11.24 12.88 -8.41
C THR A 64 11.57 11.62 -9.22
N PRO A 65 12.17 11.73 -10.41
CA PRO A 65 12.65 10.56 -11.16
C PRO A 65 13.57 9.64 -10.34
N LYS A 66 14.41 10.23 -9.46
CA LYS A 66 15.28 9.47 -8.54
C LYS A 66 14.50 8.67 -7.51
N ALA A 67 13.35 9.18 -7.06
CA ALA A 67 12.48 8.46 -6.12
C ALA A 67 11.85 7.23 -6.79
N VAL A 68 11.45 7.35 -8.07
CA VAL A 68 10.97 6.22 -8.88
C VAL A 68 12.08 5.18 -9.05
N GLU A 69 13.26 5.61 -9.48
CA GLU A 69 14.43 4.72 -9.65
C GLU A 69 14.76 3.96 -8.35
N LYS A 70 14.76 4.66 -7.21
CA LYS A 70 14.99 4.04 -5.91
C LYS A 70 13.96 2.95 -5.61
N ILE A 71 12.66 3.21 -5.84
CA ILE A 71 11.62 2.19 -5.66
C ILE A 71 11.92 0.97 -6.53
N LEU A 72 12.19 1.17 -7.82
CA LEU A 72 12.43 0.07 -8.76
C LEU A 72 13.63 -0.78 -8.34
N LEU A 73 14.78 -0.16 -8.03
CA LEU A 73 15.99 -0.85 -7.59
C LEU A 73 15.74 -1.66 -6.30
N MET A 74 15.03 -1.09 -5.34
CA MET A 74 14.72 -1.79 -4.09
C MET A 74 13.74 -2.96 -4.31
N LEU A 75 12.78 -2.83 -5.22
CA LEU A 75 11.90 -3.95 -5.58
C LEU A 75 12.66 -5.07 -6.32
N GLU A 76 13.69 -4.74 -7.08
CA GLU A 76 14.63 -5.70 -7.67
C GLU A 76 15.45 -6.44 -6.60
N ASP A 77 15.87 -5.74 -5.54
CA ASP A 77 16.56 -6.30 -4.37
C ASP A 77 15.68 -7.18 -3.47
N GLY A 78 14.38 -7.31 -3.78
CA GLY A 78 13.44 -8.19 -3.07
C GLY A 78 12.68 -7.52 -1.93
N TRP A 79 12.65 -6.19 -1.85
CA TRP A 79 11.73 -5.52 -0.92
C TRP A 79 10.28 -5.81 -1.32
N GLY A 80 9.42 -6.12 -0.35
CA GLY A 80 8.00 -6.38 -0.64
C GLY A 80 7.28 -5.11 -1.09
N ILE A 81 7.45 -4.05 -0.30
CA ILE A 81 6.89 -2.72 -0.56
C ILE A 81 7.91 -1.64 -0.20
N VAL A 82 7.96 -0.61 -1.04
CA VAL A 82 8.85 0.56 -0.87
C VAL A 82 7.99 1.82 -0.89
N ALA A 83 7.77 2.39 0.30
CA ALA A 83 7.02 3.62 0.55
C ALA A 83 7.99 4.77 0.83
N LEU A 84 8.12 5.69 -0.13
CA LEU A 84 8.92 6.91 0.05
C LEU A 84 8.07 8.09 0.57
N TYR A 85 6.77 7.89 0.74
CA TYR A 85 5.92 8.72 1.58
C TYR A 85 4.70 7.93 2.07
N ARG A 86 4.89 7.03 3.03
CA ARG A 86 3.80 6.15 3.56
C ARG A 86 2.99 5.54 2.39
N PHE A 87 1.67 5.44 2.53
CA PHE A 87 0.78 5.04 1.43
C PHE A 87 0.37 6.22 0.52
N GLY A 88 1.11 7.34 0.58
CA GLY A 88 0.97 8.46 -0.35
C GLY A 88 1.84 8.32 -1.60
N PHE A 89 2.97 7.62 -1.51
CA PHE A 89 3.81 7.25 -2.66
C PHE A 89 4.59 5.97 -2.36
N PHE A 90 4.17 4.87 -2.96
CA PHE A 90 4.69 3.54 -2.67
C PHE A 90 4.65 2.61 -3.89
N GLY A 91 5.58 1.66 -3.97
CA GLY A 91 5.60 0.65 -5.02
C GLY A 91 5.78 -0.76 -4.50
N PHE A 92 5.31 -1.73 -5.28
CA PHE A 92 5.39 -3.16 -5.02
C PHE A 92 5.26 -3.94 -6.34
N LYS A 93 5.65 -5.23 -6.32
CA LYS A 93 5.33 -6.17 -7.40
C LYS A 93 3.99 -6.84 -7.10
N LYS A 94 3.16 -7.11 -8.12
CA LYS A 94 1.89 -7.86 -7.96
C LYS A 94 2.09 -9.22 -7.31
N ASP A 95 3.28 -9.78 -7.41
CA ASP A 95 3.66 -11.01 -6.72
C ASP A 95 3.53 -10.91 -5.19
N LEU A 96 3.70 -9.72 -4.62
CA LEU A 96 3.39 -9.47 -3.22
C LEU A 96 1.90 -9.73 -2.95
N ILE A 97 1.02 -9.19 -3.80
CA ILE A 97 -0.43 -9.33 -3.65
C ILE A 97 -0.85 -10.79 -3.78
N ARG A 98 -0.25 -11.52 -4.73
CA ARG A 98 -0.45 -12.98 -4.85
C ARG A 98 0.00 -13.73 -3.58
N LYS A 99 1.00 -13.21 -2.85
CA LYS A 99 1.55 -13.82 -1.63
C LYS A 99 0.75 -13.53 -0.36
N ILE A 100 0.29 -12.28 -0.17
CA ILE A 100 -0.33 -11.84 1.10
C ILE A 100 -1.80 -11.41 0.98
N GLY A 101 -2.36 -11.47 -0.24
CA GLY A 101 -3.70 -11.00 -0.57
C GLY A 101 -3.77 -9.51 -0.92
N PHE A 102 -4.87 -9.12 -1.53
CA PHE A 102 -5.21 -7.73 -1.87
C PHE A 102 -5.34 -6.83 -0.65
N PHE A 103 -5.53 -5.53 -0.88
CA PHE A 103 -5.93 -4.62 0.19
C PHE A 103 -7.36 -4.98 0.63
N ASP A 104 -7.61 -5.04 1.92
CA ASP A 104 -8.91 -5.43 2.45
C ASP A 104 -9.94 -4.30 2.22
N GLU A 105 -10.85 -4.53 1.28
CA GLU A 105 -11.87 -3.57 0.84
C GLU A 105 -12.91 -3.29 1.93
N ARG A 106 -12.97 -4.10 2.99
CA ARG A 106 -13.87 -3.92 4.14
C ARG A 106 -13.47 -2.72 5.01
N PHE A 107 -12.29 -2.12 4.80
CA PHE A 107 -11.87 -0.83 5.40
C PHE A 107 -12.58 0.38 4.74
N ILE A 108 -13.91 0.42 4.86
CA ILE A 108 -14.78 1.44 4.25
C ILE A 108 -14.53 2.84 4.85
N GLY A 109 -14.49 3.85 3.98
CA GLY A 109 -14.23 5.24 4.35
C GLY A 109 -12.75 5.58 4.56
N GLY A 110 -11.88 4.56 4.53
CA GLY A 110 -10.44 4.64 4.79
C GLY A 110 -10.07 4.55 6.28
N GLY A 111 -8.77 4.40 6.54
CA GLY A 111 -8.15 4.27 7.85
C GLY A 111 -7.85 2.79 8.15
N TYR A 112 -6.75 2.54 8.87
CA TYR A 112 -6.29 1.21 9.30
C TYR A 112 -5.86 0.26 8.17
N GLU A 113 -6.08 0.56 6.90
CA GLU A 113 -5.65 -0.29 5.78
C GLU A 113 -4.12 -0.39 5.66
N ASP A 114 -3.41 0.67 6.01
CA ASP A 114 -1.96 0.73 6.10
C ASP A 114 -1.42 -0.14 7.24
N VAL A 115 -2.06 -0.04 8.41
CA VAL A 115 -1.73 -0.87 9.59
C VAL A 115 -2.00 -2.35 9.31
N ASP A 116 -3.13 -2.68 8.68
CA ASP A 116 -3.46 -4.03 8.25
C ASP A 116 -2.39 -4.60 7.31
N PHE A 117 -2.06 -3.86 6.26
CA PHE A 117 -1.09 -4.30 5.27
C PHE A 117 0.30 -4.51 5.89
N ALA A 118 0.75 -3.59 6.76
CA ALA A 118 2.00 -3.72 7.50
C ALA A 118 2.06 -4.99 8.38
N ARG A 119 0.95 -5.35 9.03
CA ARG A 119 0.85 -6.58 9.84
C ARG A 119 0.92 -7.83 8.98
N ARG A 120 0.28 -7.83 7.81
CA ARG A 120 0.33 -8.95 6.88
C ARG A 120 1.72 -9.16 6.30
N LEU A 121 2.46 -8.08 6.02
CA LEU A 121 3.87 -8.16 5.67
C LEU A 121 4.69 -8.82 6.78
N LYS A 122 4.43 -8.46 8.05
CA LYS A 122 5.10 -9.09 9.18
C LYS A 122 4.78 -10.58 9.31
N GLU A 123 3.50 -10.95 9.26
CA GLU A 123 3.09 -12.36 9.32
C GLU A 123 3.70 -13.21 8.20
N ALA A 124 3.88 -12.62 7.01
CA ALA A 124 4.50 -13.28 5.87
C ALA A 124 6.04 -13.24 5.88
N ASN A 125 6.65 -12.58 6.87
CA ASN A 125 8.09 -12.30 6.95
C ASN A 125 8.64 -11.56 5.70
N ILE A 126 7.98 -10.48 5.28
CA ILE A 126 8.31 -9.72 4.06
C ILE A 126 8.76 -8.29 4.40
N GLY A 127 9.93 -7.89 3.92
CA GLY A 127 10.50 -6.56 4.17
C GLY A 127 9.66 -5.40 3.68
N TYR A 128 9.58 -4.36 4.51
CA TYR A 128 8.89 -3.10 4.26
C TYR A 128 9.86 -1.92 4.42
N TYR A 129 10.04 -1.13 3.36
CA TYR A 129 10.71 0.16 3.45
C TYR A 129 9.68 1.28 3.54
N GLU A 130 9.72 2.07 4.61
CA GLU A 130 8.83 3.19 4.87
C GLU A 130 9.64 4.39 5.37
N ARG A 131 9.61 5.47 4.58
CA ARG A 131 10.19 6.77 4.91
C ARG A 131 9.33 7.90 4.32
N GLU A 132 9.71 9.13 4.65
CA GLU A 132 9.18 10.37 4.06
C GLU A 132 10.34 11.08 3.36
N GLU A 133 10.63 10.70 2.11
CA GLU A 133 11.80 11.14 1.34
C GLU A 133 11.47 12.00 0.12
N ILE A 134 10.19 12.23 -0.13
CA ILE A 134 9.72 13.10 -1.20
C ILE A 134 8.94 14.28 -0.63
N ASP A 135 8.85 15.34 -1.42
CA ASP A 135 7.98 16.46 -1.10
C ASP A 135 6.51 16.03 -1.12
N TYR A 136 5.72 16.63 -0.24
CA TYR A 136 4.32 16.31 -0.10
C TYR A 136 3.51 17.54 0.25
N ILE A 137 2.40 17.74 -0.44
CA ILE A 137 1.50 18.85 -0.14
C ILE A 137 0.66 18.51 1.09
N TYR A 138 0.79 19.32 2.14
CA TYR A 138 -0.02 19.21 3.34
C TYR A 138 -1.43 19.77 3.11
N LEU A 139 -2.33 18.88 2.69
CA LEU A 139 -3.77 19.15 2.58
C LEU A 139 -4.59 18.10 3.34
N PRO A 140 -5.79 18.46 3.82
CA PRO A 140 -6.72 17.51 4.40
C PRO A 140 -6.95 16.30 3.48
N THR A 141 -7.19 15.16 4.12
CA THR A 141 -7.59 13.95 3.41
C THR A 141 -8.94 14.18 2.69
N SER A 142 -9.09 13.55 1.52
CA SER A 142 -10.39 13.45 0.84
C SER A 142 -11.25 12.32 1.41
N TRP A 143 -10.65 11.43 2.22
CA TRP A 143 -11.33 10.34 2.90
C TRP A 143 -12.09 10.85 4.12
N ASN A 144 -13.30 10.33 4.31
CA ASN A 144 -14.18 10.75 5.40
C ASN A 144 -14.00 9.85 6.64
N TYR A 145 -12.77 9.80 7.19
CA TYR A 145 -12.43 8.93 8.33
C TYR A 145 -13.38 9.12 9.53
N GLU A 146 -13.81 10.35 9.80
CA GLU A 146 -14.61 10.70 10.97
C GLU A 146 -16.11 10.42 10.83
N LYS A 147 -16.60 10.14 9.62
CA LYS A 147 -18.04 10.00 9.38
C LYS A 147 -18.57 8.61 9.67
N SER A 148 -17.70 7.60 9.84
CA SER A 148 -18.12 6.24 10.15
C SER A 148 -17.09 5.46 10.94
N ALA A 149 -17.54 4.57 11.83
CA ALA A 149 -16.67 3.67 12.57
C ALA A 149 -16.29 2.40 11.78
N PHE A 150 -16.60 2.32 10.48
CA PHE A 150 -16.50 1.07 9.70
C PHE A 150 -15.08 0.51 9.64
N ALA A 151 -14.11 1.30 9.19
CA ALA A 151 -12.72 0.86 9.11
C ALA A 151 -12.14 0.46 10.48
N ARG A 152 -12.45 1.22 11.54
CA ARG A 152 -12.07 0.88 12.91
C ARG A 152 -12.71 -0.43 13.39
N ASN A 153 -14.00 -0.61 13.15
CA ASN A 153 -14.70 -1.83 13.55
C ASN A 153 -14.16 -3.04 12.77
N GLN A 154 -13.89 -2.87 11.48
CA GLN A 154 -13.27 -3.90 10.66
C GLN A 154 -11.88 -4.27 11.19
N TYR A 155 -11.07 -3.28 11.55
CA TYR A 155 -9.77 -3.49 12.14
C TYR A 155 -9.83 -4.36 13.40
N PHE A 156 -10.68 -4.00 14.37
CA PHE A 156 -10.81 -4.75 15.62
C PHE A 156 -11.59 -6.07 15.47
N THR A 157 -12.26 -6.28 14.33
CA THR A 157 -12.81 -7.60 13.97
C THR A 157 -11.72 -8.51 13.42
N LYS A 158 -10.78 -7.96 12.65
CA LYS A 158 -9.69 -8.70 12.02
C LYS A 158 -8.51 -8.94 12.96
N TRP A 159 -8.22 -7.99 13.84
CA TRP A 159 -7.03 -7.99 14.69
C TRP A 159 -7.40 -7.86 16.16
N LYS A 160 -6.95 -8.84 16.95
CA LYS A 160 -6.94 -8.77 18.40
C LYS A 160 -5.56 -8.33 18.89
N GLU A 161 -5.52 -7.34 19.76
CA GLU A 161 -4.28 -6.80 20.32
C GLU A 161 -4.23 -7.08 21.83
N GLU A 162 -3.20 -7.81 22.26
CA GLU A 162 -2.99 -8.22 23.66
C GLU A 162 -1.53 -8.00 24.05
N GLY A 163 -1.22 -6.82 24.60
CA GLY A 163 0.16 -6.45 24.94
C GLY A 163 1.02 -6.34 23.67
N ASN A 164 2.05 -7.18 23.57
CA ASN A 164 2.90 -7.27 22.37
C ASN A 164 2.46 -8.38 21.41
N VAL A 165 1.33 -9.05 21.66
CA VAL A 165 0.80 -10.09 20.79
C VAL A 165 -0.33 -9.52 19.94
N ILE A 166 -0.27 -9.79 18.63
CA ILE A 166 -1.35 -9.48 17.70
C ILE A 166 -1.81 -10.77 17.05
N THR A 167 -3.09 -11.05 17.18
CA THR A 167 -3.71 -12.26 16.63
C THR A 167 -4.67 -11.88 15.49
N ARG A 168 -4.43 -12.44 14.30
CA ARG A 168 -5.37 -12.37 13.18
C ARG A 168 -6.57 -13.28 13.48
N GLN A 169 -7.75 -12.68 13.55
CA GLN A 169 -9.03 -13.34 13.84
C GLN A 169 -9.88 -13.59 12.60
N LEU A 170 -9.59 -12.88 11.50
CA LEU A 170 -10.36 -12.95 10.26
C LEU A 170 -9.41 -13.20 9.09
N ALA A 171 -9.77 -14.13 8.22
CA ALA A 171 -9.02 -14.40 6.99
C ALA A 171 -9.07 -13.20 6.01
N GLU A 172 -8.15 -13.24 5.04
CA GLU A 172 -8.29 -12.37 3.88
C GLU A 172 -9.55 -12.73 3.10
N GLU A 173 -10.19 -11.70 2.55
CA GLU A 173 -11.31 -11.87 1.65
C GLU A 173 -10.80 -12.40 0.31
N ASP A 174 -11.52 -13.36 -0.28
CA ASP A 174 -11.23 -13.86 -1.62
C ASP A 174 -11.96 -12.99 -2.65
N TYR A 175 -11.26 -11.99 -3.16
CA TYR A 175 -11.77 -11.14 -4.24
C TYR A 175 -11.62 -11.86 -5.58
N GLU A 176 -12.61 -11.76 -6.47
CA GLU A 176 -12.60 -12.35 -7.82
C GLU A 176 -11.65 -11.62 -8.80
N TYR A 177 -10.52 -11.11 -8.32
CA TYR A 177 -9.49 -10.48 -9.12
C TYR A 177 -8.43 -11.51 -9.53
N ASP A 178 -8.15 -11.60 -10.83
CA ASP A 178 -7.10 -12.46 -11.36
C ASP A 178 -5.83 -11.67 -11.68
N LEU A 179 -4.73 -11.99 -11.01
CA LEU A 179 -3.40 -11.44 -11.30
C LEU A 179 -2.51 -12.46 -12.04
N GLY A 180 -3.05 -13.61 -12.43
CA GLY A 180 -2.28 -14.75 -12.92
C GLY A 180 -1.46 -15.44 -11.82
N PRO A 181 -0.58 -16.37 -12.20
CA PRO A 181 0.14 -17.22 -11.25
C PRO A 181 1.22 -16.47 -10.46
N PHE A 182 1.53 -17.00 -9.28
CA PHE A 182 2.66 -16.55 -8.46
C PHE A 182 4.00 -16.78 -9.19
N GLN A 183 4.85 -15.75 -9.21
CA GLN A 183 6.12 -15.68 -9.95
C GLN A 183 7.34 -16.02 -9.08
N ASN A 184 7.14 -16.43 -7.82
CA ASN A 184 8.19 -16.85 -6.89
C ASN A 184 9.24 -15.76 -6.58
N THR A 185 8.80 -14.52 -6.40
CA THR A 185 9.68 -13.45 -5.90
C THR A 185 10.25 -13.84 -4.54
N ASN A 186 11.58 -13.75 -4.43
CA ASN A 186 12.27 -13.94 -3.17
C ASN A 186 12.28 -12.62 -2.39
N PHE A 187 11.42 -12.52 -1.39
CA PHE A 187 11.32 -11.33 -0.56
C PHE A 187 12.38 -11.34 0.54
N ILE A 188 12.92 -10.17 0.87
CA ILE A 188 13.78 -10.02 2.05
C ILE A 188 12.95 -10.19 3.33
N ASP A 189 13.61 -10.59 4.42
CA ASP A 189 12.95 -10.79 5.72
C ASP A 189 12.42 -9.49 6.33
N PHE A 190 11.31 -9.60 7.06
CA PHE A 190 10.68 -8.45 7.73
C PHE A 190 11.60 -7.78 8.75
N GLU A 191 12.51 -8.51 9.39
CA GLU A 191 13.46 -7.95 10.36
C GLU A 191 14.38 -6.88 9.74
N LYS A 192 14.63 -6.96 8.43
CA LYS A 192 15.42 -5.97 7.67
C LYS A 192 14.63 -4.70 7.32
N SER A 193 13.33 -4.65 7.64
CA SER A 193 12.45 -3.51 7.34
C SER A 193 13.01 -2.20 7.89
N ILE A 194 12.76 -1.11 7.20
CA ILE A 194 13.07 0.24 7.65
C ILE A 194 11.73 0.94 7.79
N LEU A 195 11.33 1.31 9.00
CA LEU A 195 9.99 1.79 9.28
C LEU A 195 10.01 3.19 9.90
N LEU A 196 8.92 3.94 9.73
CA LEU A 196 8.71 5.17 10.49
C LEU A 196 8.46 4.81 11.97
N SER A 197 8.73 5.77 12.86
CA SER A 197 8.73 5.52 14.31
C SER A 197 7.40 4.96 14.85
N TYR A 198 6.26 5.35 14.28
CA TYR A 198 4.95 4.86 14.70
C TYR A 198 4.68 3.41 14.27
N HIS A 199 5.30 2.94 13.20
CA HIS A 199 5.32 1.53 12.82
C HIS A 199 6.53 0.77 13.37
N GLY A 200 7.56 1.45 13.88
CA GLY A 200 8.79 0.82 14.35
C GLY A 200 8.57 -0.27 15.41
N SER A 201 7.57 -0.08 16.29
CA SER A 201 7.18 -1.06 17.31
C SER A 201 6.64 -2.35 16.71
N ILE A 202 6.18 -2.35 15.45
CA ILE A 202 5.69 -3.56 14.78
C ILE A 202 6.75 -4.65 14.77
N LYS A 203 8.05 -4.34 14.75
CA LYS A 203 9.14 -5.33 14.80
C LYS A 203 9.15 -6.13 16.11
N GLU A 204 8.68 -5.55 17.20
CA GLU A 204 8.68 -6.18 18.52
C GLU A 204 7.42 -7.02 18.77
N ILE A 205 6.41 -6.91 17.89
CA ILE A 205 5.12 -7.58 18.02
C ILE A 205 5.23 -9.08 17.68
N ILE A 206 4.62 -9.95 18.46
CA ILE A 206 4.48 -11.36 18.15
C ILE A 206 3.19 -11.54 17.34
N MET A 207 3.30 -12.02 16.11
CA MET A 207 2.14 -12.30 15.27
C MET A 207 1.60 -13.72 15.54
N GLN A 208 0.29 -13.86 15.62
CA GLN A 208 -0.42 -15.13 15.76
C GLN A 208 -1.61 -15.20 14.82
N THR A 209 -2.06 -16.41 14.51
CA THR A 209 -3.22 -16.64 13.65
C THR A 209 -4.16 -17.61 14.37
N SER A 210 -5.44 -17.24 14.50
CA SER A 210 -6.46 -18.05 15.20
C SER A 210 -7.59 -18.50 14.27
N ILE A 211 -7.29 -18.65 12.98
CA ILE A 211 -8.28 -18.92 11.92
C ILE A 211 -8.35 -20.42 11.65
#